data_AF-A0A8F6QV87-F1
#
_entry.id   AF-A0A8F6QV87-F1
#
_cell.length_a   1.000
_cell.length_b   1.000
_cell.length_c   1.000
_cell.angle_alpha   90.00
_cell.angle_beta   90.00
_cell.angle_gamma   90.00
#
_symmetry.space_group_name_H-M   'P 1'
#
loop_
_entity.id
_entity.type
_entity.pdbx_description
1 polymer ?
#
loop_
_entity_poly.entity_id
_entity_poly.type
_entity_poly.pdbx_seq_one_letter_code
_entity_poly.pdbx_strand_id
1 'polypeptide(L)'
;MRVVGGSSSDSNGGNTGTGTGTGTGTGTGNTTLTKPAFQQWSSFYIDEYSDSDLNYEIEQLTFDQGNVYIKVDETTGWDESETFYLTENGLYDHGSTHATYGKLQGTITANATTWKQVPYSPINSTGLSSTLTFKIFDISGKNIAQVLSPDHYVNLKYNLLDTYPMGEKGEDFYRVLSNSTFPTGSTCIQLQTINNSQKYIELYKYSLEDYVQDYLKLGRVKLEVRHKPPN
;
A
#
# COMPACT_ATOMS: atom_id res chain seq x y z
N MET A 1 -7.92 -8.97 1.93
CA MET A 1 -7.95 -7.84 2.89
C MET A 1 -6.55 -7.25 2.95
N ARG A 2 -6.33 -5.98 2.55
CA ARG A 2 -5.00 -5.35 2.70
C ARG A 2 -4.78 -4.99 4.17
N VAL A 3 -4.04 -5.81 4.90
CA VAL A 3 -3.57 -5.43 6.24
C VAL A 3 -2.21 -4.78 6.08
N VAL A 4 -2.11 -3.54 6.51
CA VAL A 4 -0.87 -2.78 6.43
C VAL A 4 -0.14 -2.90 7.76
N GLY A 5 0.86 -3.78 7.85
CA GLY A 5 1.73 -3.89 9.02
C GLY A 5 2.98 -3.06 8.85
N GLY A 6 3.31 -2.20 9.81
CA GLY A 6 4.54 -1.41 9.79
C GLY A 6 5.42 -1.63 11.02
N SER A 7 6.74 -1.61 10.82
CA SER A 7 7.73 -1.57 11.89
C SER A 7 8.53 -0.27 11.76
N SER A 8 8.52 0.55 12.82
CA SER A 8 9.39 1.71 12.97
C SER A 8 10.68 1.26 13.65
N SER A 9 11.83 1.45 13.01
CA SER A 9 13.12 1.38 13.69
C SER A 9 13.38 2.74 14.33
N ASP A 10 13.17 2.86 15.63
CA ASP A 10 13.48 4.07 16.39
C ASP A 10 14.98 4.36 16.32
N SER A 11 15.35 5.27 15.41
CA SER A 11 16.70 5.82 15.35
C SER A 11 16.74 7.09 16.19
N ASN A 12 17.34 6.93 17.36
CA ASN A 12 17.54 7.92 18.42
C ASN A 12 17.93 9.31 17.88
N GLY A 13 17.04 10.29 18.03
CA GLY A 13 17.29 11.72 17.80
C GLY A 13 16.70 12.50 18.97
N GLY A 14 17.57 12.95 19.87
CA GLY A 14 17.23 13.34 21.23
C GLY A 14 16.12 14.37 21.39
N ASN A 15 15.22 14.10 22.33
CA ASN A 15 14.58 15.15 23.10
C ASN A 15 14.37 14.64 24.53
N THR A 16 15.09 15.24 25.48
CA THR A 16 14.96 14.97 26.91
C THR A 16 13.62 15.50 27.40
N GLY A 17 12.71 14.59 27.75
CA GLY A 17 11.45 14.90 28.41
C GLY A 17 11.06 13.77 29.35
N THR A 18 11.52 13.84 30.61
CA THR A 18 11.08 12.94 31.68
C THR A 18 9.60 13.20 31.99
N GLY A 19 8.74 12.24 31.69
CA GLY A 19 7.33 12.26 32.07
C GLY A 19 6.82 10.85 32.33
N THR A 20 6.84 10.42 33.59
CA THR A 20 6.10 9.26 34.08
C THR A 20 4.61 9.61 34.13
N GLY A 21 3.79 8.99 33.29
CA GLY A 21 2.34 9.20 33.31
C GLY A 21 1.58 8.08 32.61
N THR A 22 0.94 7.23 33.39
CA THR A 22 -0.18 6.39 32.95
C THR A 22 -1.32 7.30 32.51
N GLY A 23 -1.59 7.38 31.21
CA GLY A 23 -2.65 8.23 30.67
C GLY A 23 -3.17 7.73 29.33
N THR A 24 -4.46 7.41 29.28
CA THR A 24 -5.26 7.29 28.07
C THR A 24 -5.31 8.65 27.38
N GLY A 25 -4.32 8.95 26.55
CA GLY A 25 -4.22 10.21 25.81
C GLY A 25 -4.64 10.02 24.36
N THR A 26 -5.78 10.59 23.97
CA THR A 26 -6.05 10.94 22.57
C THR A 26 -5.08 12.05 22.19
N GLY A 27 -3.89 11.67 21.72
CA GLY A 27 -2.89 12.62 21.25
C GLY A 27 -3.44 13.42 20.07
N THR A 28 -3.57 14.73 20.24
CA THR A 28 -3.70 15.68 19.13
C THR A 28 -2.40 15.64 18.33
N GLY A 29 -2.32 14.68 17.41
CA GLY A 29 -1.17 14.50 16.53
C GLY A 29 -0.91 15.77 15.72
N ASN A 30 0.36 16.07 15.49
CA ASN A 30 0.79 17.16 14.63
C ASN A 30 0.07 17.05 13.27
N THR A 31 -0.77 18.04 12.94
CA THR A 31 -1.52 18.07 11.68
C THR A 31 -0.64 18.49 10.50
N THR A 32 0.55 19.03 10.77
CA THR A 32 1.49 19.46 9.75
C THR A 32 2.05 18.25 8.99
N LEU A 33 1.86 18.24 7.67
CA LEU A 33 2.51 17.26 6.81
C LEU A 33 4.00 17.57 6.70
N THR A 34 4.83 16.59 7.05
CA THR A 34 6.29 16.73 7.00
C THR A 34 6.90 15.56 6.25
N LYS A 35 8.17 15.68 5.89
CA LYS A 35 8.95 14.57 5.36
C LYS A 35 9.00 13.47 6.42
N PRO A 36 8.42 12.27 6.18
CA PRO A 36 8.44 11.23 7.19
C PRO A 36 9.87 10.72 7.44
N ALA A 37 10.13 10.24 8.65
CA ALA A 37 11.25 9.36 8.94
C ALA A 37 11.11 8.03 8.16
N PHE A 38 12.17 7.22 8.18
CA PHE A 38 12.13 5.90 7.58
C PHE A 38 10.97 5.08 8.16
N GLN A 39 10.13 4.53 7.30
CA GLN A 39 9.05 3.62 7.69
C GLN A 39 8.76 2.64 6.56
N GLN A 40 8.35 1.44 6.93
CA GLN A 40 7.95 0.40 6.00
C GLN A 40 6.58 -0.11 6.37
N TRP A 41 5.78 -0.36 5.35
CA TRP A 41 4.41 -0.83 5.42
C TRP A 41 4.28 -1.98 4.46
N SER A 42 3.65 -3.07 4.89
CA SER A 42 3.45 -4.24 4.03
C SER A 42 1.98 -4.55 3.93
N SER A 43 1.47 -4.78 2.73
CA SER A 43 0.19 -5.44 2.49
C SER A 43 0.43 -6.77 1.82
N PHE A 44 -0.44 -7.74 2.06
CA PHE A 44 -0.29 -9.05 1.46
C PHE A 44 -1.65 -9.59 0.98
N TYR A 45 -1.58 -10.44 -0.02
CA TYR A 45 -2.65 -11.27 -0.55
C TYR A 45 -2.14 -12.70 -0.62
N ILE A 46 -3.04 -13.65 -0.36
CA ILE A 46 -2.76 -15.08 -0.41
C ILE A 46 -3.92 -15.73 -1.14
N ASP A 47 -3.61 -16.67 -2.03
CA ASP A 47 -4.60 -17.53 -2.66
C ASP A 47 -4.90 -18.72 -1.74
N GLU A 48 -5.77 -18.48 -0.76
CA GLU A 48 -6.11 -19.47 0.26
C GLU A 48 -6.93 -20.67 -0.23
N TYR A 49 -7.40 -20.67 -1.49
CA TYR A 49 -8.24 -21.73 -2.04
C TYR A 49 -7.48 -22.72 -2.92
N SER A 50 -6.20 -22.47 -3.19
CA SER A 50 -5.37 -23.37 -3.97
C SER A 50 -4.97 -24.62 -3.16
N ASP A 51 -5.23 -25.79 -3.73
CA ASP A 51 -4.83 -27.09 -3.18
C ASP A 51 -3.39 -27.50 -3.58
N SER A 52 -2.74 -26.74 -4.47
CA SER A 52 -1.42 -27.08 -5.01
C SER A 52 -0.31 -26.27 -4.35
N ASP A 53 -0.25 -24.98 -4.69
CA ASP A 53 0.71 -24.02 -4.14
C ASP A 53 -0.02 -22.88 -3.43
N LEU A 54 0.57 -22.39 -2.33
CA LEU A 54 0.10 -21.19 -1.66
C LEU A 54 0.65 -19.97 -2.40
N ASN A 55 -0.08 -19.51 -3.41
CA ASN A 55 0.30 -18.31 -4.14
C ASN A 55 0.12 -17.08 -3.26
N TYR A 56 1.03 -16.12 -3.36
CA TYR A 56 0.99 -14.91 -2.56
C TYR A 56 1.44 -13.70 -3.37
N GLU A 57 1.04 -12.54 -2.89
CA GLU A 57 1.58 -11.24 -3.28
C GLU A 57 1.85 -10.46 -2.00
N ILE A 58 3.06 -9.92 -1.85
CA ILE A 58 3.45 -9.04 -0.76
C ILE A 58 3.91 -7.72 -1.38
N GLU A 59 3.13 -6.67 -1.15
CA GLU A 59 3.46 -5.31 -1.52
C GLU A 59 4.09 -4.59 -0.32
N GLN A 60 5.37 -4.23 -0.45
CA GLN A 60 6.11 -3.46 0.54
C GLN A 60 6.27 -2.01 0.08
N LEU A 61 5.64 -1.11 0.82
CA LEU A 61 5.74 0.34 0.68
C LEU A 61 6.81 0.86 1.65
N THR A 62 7.86 1.49 1.13
CA THR A 62 8.94 2.08 1.93
C THR A 62 8.94 3.59 1.77
N PHE A 63 8.91 4.33 2.89
CA PHE A 63 9.25 5.75 2.88
C PHE A 63 10.68 5.91 3.34
N ASP A 64 11.49 6.52 2.50
CA ASP A 64 12.87 6.85 2.85
C ASP A 64 13.24 8.19 2.24
N GLN A 65 13.80 9.06 3.08
CA GLN A 65 14.19 10.41 2.70
C GLN A 65 13.13 11.17 1.87
N GLY A 66 11.85 11.03 2.20
CA GLY A 66 10.75 11.74 1.56
C GLY A 66 10.34 11.19 0.20
N ASN A 67 10.92 10.06 -0.20
CA ASN A 67 10.53 9.28 -1.36
C ASN A 67 9.65 8.11 -0.93
N VAL A 68 8.82 7.63 -1.84
CA VAL A 68 8.03 6.40 -1.70
C VAL A 68 8.55 5.39 -2.67
N TYR A 69 8.81 4.18 -2.20
CA TYR A 69 9.18 3.04 -3.03
C TYR A 69 8.19 1.91 -2.83
N ILE A 70 7.92 1.17 -3.89
CA ILE A 70 7.14 -0.07 -3.85
C ILE A 70 7.99 -1.21 -4.37
N LYS A 71 8.06 -2.28 -3.57
CA LYS A 71 8.57 -3.58 -3.96
C LYS A 71 7.44 -4.59 -3.84
N VAL A 72 7.22 -5.35 -4.90
CA VAL A 72 6.27 -6.47 -4.90
C VAL A 72 7.08 -7.77 -4.94
N ASP A 73 6.75 -8.70 -4.07
CA ASP A 73 7.21 -10.09 -4.12
C ASP A 73 5.98 -10.99 -4.27
N GLU A 74 5.91 -11.74 -5.37
CA GLU A 74 4.72 -12.52 -5.67
C GLU A 74 5.03 -13.83 -6.40
N THR A 75 4.11 -14.79 -6.24
CA THR A 75 4.11 -16.08 -6.95
C THR A 75 2.82 -16.30 -7.74
N THR A 76 1.88 -15.36 -7.68
CA THR A 76 0.57 -15.51 -8.35
C THR A 76 0.71 -15.54 -9.88
N GLY A 77 1.77 -14.94 -10.42
CA GLY A 77 1.98 -14.83 -11.86
C GLY A 77 1.12 -13.75 -12.50
N TRP A 78 0.45 -12.92 -11.69
CA TRP A 78 -0.29 -11.75 -12.11
C TRP A 78 0.67 -10.55 -12.19
N ASP A 79 1.64 -10.62 -13.10
CA ASP A 79 2.55 -9.49 -13.46
C ASP A 79 1.79 -8.34 -14.18
N GLU A 80 0.49 -8.21 -13.89
CA GLU A 80 -0.44 -7.25 -14.44
C GLU A 80 -0.52 -5.96 -13.60
N SER A 81 0.19 -5.87 -12.48
CA SER A 81 0.05 -4.76 -11.54
C SER A 81 0.80 -3.48 -11.93
N GLU A 82 1.62 -3.50 -12.98
CA GLU A 82 2.30 -2.28 -13.43
C GLU A 82 1.30 -1.30 -14.06
N THR A 83 0.99 -0.23 -13.32
CA THR A 83 0.18 0.87 -13.81
C THR A 83 0.98 2.15 -13.98
N PHE A 84 0.43 3.07 -14.77
CA PHE A 84 0.88 4.45 -14.87
C PHE A 84 -0.33 5.37 -15.02
N TYR A 85 -0.15 6.65 -14.71
CA TYR A 85 -1.21 7.65 -14.71
C TYR A 85 -1.03 8.69 -15.81
N LEU A 86 -2.13 9.01 -16.48
CA LEU A 86 -2.22 10.10 -17.44
C LEU A 86 -3.15 11.19 -16.94
N THR A 87 -2.71 12.43 -17.07
CA THR A 87 -3.53 13.63 -16.88
C THR A 87 -3.54 14.42 -18.19
N GLU A 88 -4.32 15.49 -18.27
CA GLU A 88 -4.39 16.32 -19.49
C GLU A 88 -3.00 16.74 -20.01
N ASN A 89 -2.07 17.06 -19.10
CA ASN A 89 -0.75 17.58 -19.42
C ASN A 89 0.39 16.81 -18.72
N GLY A 90 0.16 15.55 -18.34
CA GLY A 90 1.16 14.83 -17.57
C GLY A 90 1.10 13.33 -17.66
N LEU A 91 2.29 12.74 -17.53
CA LEU A 91 2.54 11.31 -17.46
C LEU A 91 3.24 11.04 -16.13
N TYR A 92 2.69 10.11 -15.35
CA TYR A 92 3.25 9.68 -14.08
C TYR A 92 3.43 8.18 -14.12
N ASP A 93 4.63 7.73 -13.82
CA ASP A 93 5.06 6.32 -13.84
C ASP A 93 6.06 6.18 -12.68
N HIS A 94 6.76 5.06 -12.59
CA HIS A 94 7.84 4.90 -11.63
C HIS A 94 9.18 5.46 -12.14
N GLY A 95 10.05 5.82 -11.19
CA GLY A 95 11.43 6.19 -11.44
C GLY A 95 12.37 5.00 -11.43
N SER A 96 13.63 5.26 -11.08
CA SER A 96 14.65 4.21 -10.93
C SER A 96 14.29 3.19 -9.84
N THR A 97 14.80 1.98 -10.00
CA THR A 97 14.63 0.91 -9.01
C THR A 97 15.73 0.99 -7.96
N HIS A 98 15.36 1.12 -6.69
CA HIS A 98 16.25 0.98 -5.55
C HIS A 98 16.49 -0.50 -5.27
N ALA A 99 17.76 -0.88 -5.06
CA ALA A 99 18.15 -2.29 -4.91
C ALA A 99 17.42 -3.02 -3.77
N THR A 100 17.06 -2.28 -2.70
CA THR A 100 16.37 -2.87 -1.53
C THR A 100 14.87 -2.59 -1.52
N TYR A 101 14.43 -1.43 -2.01
CA TYR A 101 13.08 -0.90 -1.75
C TYR A 101 12.15 -0.98 -2.96
N GLY A 102 12.68 -1.41 -4.11
CA GLY A 102 11.90 -1.48 -5.34
C GLY A 102 11.81 -0.15 -6.07
N LYS A 103 10.74 0.03 -6.84
CA LYS A 103 10.57 1.13 -7.79
C LYS A 103 10.20 2.43 -7.07
N LEU A 104 10.87 3.53 -7.40
CA LEU A 104 10.50 4.87 -6.92
C LEU A 104 9.13 5.28 -7.46
N GLN A 105 8.15 5.47 -6.58
CA GLN A 105 6.79 5.87 -6.96
C GLN A 105 6.59 7.39 -6.94
N GLY A 106 7.47 8.14 -6.28
CA GLY A 106 7.37 9.59 -6.15
C GLY A 106 7.82 10.08 -4.79
N THR A 107 7.29 11.24 -4.39
CA THR A 107 7.60 11.87 -3.10
C THR A 107 6.41 11.87 -2.16
N ILE A 108 6.69 11.98 -0.86
CA ILE A 108 5.67 11.98 0.19
C ILE A 108 5.97 13.02 1.28
N THR A 109 4.89 13.66 1.74
CA THR A 109 4.81 14.24 3.08
C THR A 109 3.68 13.57 3.84
N ALA A 110 3.88 13.33 5.12
CA ALA A 110 2.96 12.56 5.94
C ALA A 110 2.86 13.14 7.35
N ASN A 111 1.73 12.85 7.98
CA ASN A 111 1.57 12.79 9.42
C ASN A 111 0.94 11.42 9.77
N ALA A 112 0.51 11.24 11.02
CA ALA A 112 -0.02 9.96 11.48
C ALA A 112 -1.24 9.47 10.67
N THR A 113 -2.15 10.36 10.28
CA THR A 113 -3.45 10.00 9.67
C THR A 113 -3.61 10.47 8.24
N THR A 114 -2.62 11.17 7.68
CA THR A 114 -2.70 11.76 6.34
C THR A 114 -1.39 11.60 5.61
N TRP A 115 -1.44 11.04 4.41
CA TRP A 115 -0.32 10.99 3.47
C TRP A 115 -0.64 11.86 2.26
N LYS A 116 0.30 12.71 1.87
CA LYS A 116 0.24 13.45 0.62
C LYS A 116 1.37 12.98 -0.28
N GLN A 117 1.01 12.37 -1.40
CA GLN A 117 1.93 11.83 -2.37
C GLN A 117 1.92 12.68 -3.63
N VAL A 118 3.10 12.83 -4.24
CA VAL A 118 3.27 13.38 -5.58
C VAL A 118 3.93 12.27 -6.41
N PRO A 119 3.19 11.64 -7.34
CA PRO A 119 3.73 10.57 -8.17
C PRO A 119 4.95 11.02 -8.97
N TYR A 120 5.88 10.11 -9.21
CA TYR A 120 7.03 10.37 -10.06
C TYR A 120 6.57 10.64 -11.51
N SER A 121 7.26 11.54 -12.19
CA SER A 121 6.99 11.84 -13.59
C SER A 121 8.29 11.82 -14.39
N PRO A 122 8.42 10.94 -15.41
CA PRO A 122 9.60 10.93 -16.28
C PRO A 122 9.71 12.19 -17.15
N ILE A 123 8.63 12.96 -17.28
CA ILE A 123 8.57 14.20 -18.05
C ILE A 123 8.46 15.45 -17.16
N ASN A 124 8.76 15.32 -15.87
CA ASN A 124 8.73 16.40 -14.87
C ASN A 124 7.34 17.06 -14.69
N SER A 125 6.25 16.33 -14.90
CA SER A 125 4.91 16.81 -14.56
C SER A 125 4.73 16.89 -13.04
N THR A 126 4.12 17.98 -12.55
CA THR A 126 3.93 18.23 -11.12
C THR A 126 2.46 18.46 -10.72
N GLY A 127 1.52 18.33 -11.65
CA GLY A 127 0.12 18.70 -11.43
C GLY A 127 -0.66 17.70 -10.58
N LEU A 128 -0.27 16.43 -10.57
CA LEU A 128 -0.95 15.37 -9.84
C LEU A 128 -0.35 15.21 -8.44
N SER A 129 -1.23 15.20 -7.45
CA SER A 129 -0.94 14.81 -6.08
C SER A 129 -2.18 14.15 -5.48
N SER A 130 -1.95 13.21 -4.58
CA SER A 130 -3.01 12.46 -3.90
C SER A 130 -2.87 12.68 -2.39
N THR A 131 -3.96 13.07 -1.75
CA THR A 131 -4.05 13.16 -0.28
C THR A 131 -4.92 12.02 0.20
N LEU A 132 -4.30 11.08 0.91
CA LEU A 132 -4.93 9.90 1.49
C LEU A 132 -5.12 10.14 2.98
N THR A 133 -6.32 9.89 3.49
CA THR A 133 -6.58 9.93 4.94
C THR A 133 -6.86 8.54 5.48
N PHE A 134 -6.41 8.28 6.70
CA PHE A 134 -6.43 6.96 7.30
C PHE A 134 -6.99 7.01 8.72
N LYS A 135 -7.63 5.90 9.09
CA LYS A 135 -7.86 5.54 10.48
C LYS A 135 -6.75 4.58 10.92
N ILE A 136 -6.15 4.87 12.06
CA ILE A 136 -5.09 4.03 12.66
C ILE A 136 -5.74 3.10 13.68
N PHE A 137 -5.33 1.84 13.64
CA PHE A 137 -5.70 0.82 14.61
C PHE A 137 -4.43 0.31 15.30
N ASP A 138 -4.43 0.33 16.62
CA ASP A 138 -3.50 -0.47 17.38
C ASP A 138 -3.89 -1.95 17.24
N ILE A 139 -2.94 -2.75 16.77
CA ILE A 139 -3.08 -4.19 16.61
C ILE A 139 -2.07 -4.95 17.49
N SER A 140 -1.35 -4.26 18.37
CA SER A 140 -0.41 -4.86 19.32
C SER A 140 -1.06 -5.98 20.12
N GLY A 141 -0.42 -7.15 20.17
CA GLY A 141 -0.90 -8.32 20.90
C GLY A 141 -2.18 -8.95 20.35
N LYS A 142 -2.77 -8.41 19.27
CA LYS A 142 -3.94 -9.04 18.63
C LYS A 142 -3.50 -10.28 17.86
N ASN A 143 -4.39 -11.26 17.81
CA ASN A 143 -4.18 -12.48 17.03
C ASN A 143 -4.00 -12.15 15.55
N ILE A 144 -2.98 -12.72 14.91
CA ILE A 144 -2.66 -12.38 13.52
C ILE A 144 -3.79 -12.85 12.60
N ALA A 145 -4.18 -14.13 12.63
CA ALA A 145 -5.25 -14.65 11.78
C ALA A 145 -6.55 -13.85 11.91
N GLN A 146 -6.96 -13.51 13.14
CA GLN A 146 -8.16 -12.73 13.40
C GLN A 146 -8.15 -11.34 12.75
N VAL A 147 -6.99 -10.68 12.70
CA VAL A 147 -6.86 -9.35 12.08
C VAL A 147 -6.71 -9.46 10.57
N LEU A 148 -6.02 -10.49 10.07
CA LEU A 148 -5.73 -10.67 8.65
C LEU A 148 -6.96 -11.16 7.86
N SER A 149 -7.67 -12.14 8.40
CA SER A 149 -8.92 -12.65 7.83
C SER A 149 -9.85 -13.11 8.96
N PRO A 150 -10.71 -12.20 9.47
CA PRO A 150 -11.66 -12.53 10.53
C PRO A 150 -12.54 -13.74 10.20
N ASP A 151 -12.97 -13.86 8.94
CA ASP A 151 -13.86 -14.93 8.49
C ASP A 151 -13.16 -16.28 8.52
N HIS A 152 -11.95 -16.37 7.97
CA HIS A 152 -11.15 -17.60 7.98
C HIS A 152 -10.76 -18.03 9.40
N TYR A 153 -10.45 -17.06 10.26
CA TYR A 153 -10.20 -17.34 11.68
C TYR A 153 -11.44 -17.93 12.38
N VAL A 154 -12.63 -17.39 12.13
CA VAL A 154 -13.89 -17.92 12.67
C VAL A 154 -14.17 -19.32 12.12
N ASN A 155 -14.00 -19.53 10.81
CA ASN A 155 -14.24 -20.83 10.18
C ASN A 155 -13.35 -21.93 10.78
N LEU A 156 -12.06 -21.65 10.97
CA LEU A 156 -11.13 -22.59 11.62
C LEU A 156 -11.48 -22.82 13.10
N LYS A 157 -11.79 -21.75 13.84
CA LYS A 157 -12.08 -21.82 15.28
C LYS A 157 -13.34 -22.63 15.59
N TYR A 158 -14.36 -22.54 14.74
CA TYR A 158 -15.64 -23.22 14.91
C TYR A 158 -15.80 -24.47 14.02
N ASN A 159 -14.72 -24.90 13.35
CA ASN A 159 -14.70 -26.07 12.48
C ASN A 159 -15.79 -26.03 11.40
N LEU A 160 -15.90 -24.91 10.69
CA LEU A 160 -16.92 -24.64 9.66
C LEU A 160 -16.41 -24.92 8.24
N LEU A 161 -15.31 -25.65 8.08
CA LEU A 161 -14.66 -25.90 6.79
C LEU A 161 -15.53 -26.71 5.83
N ASP A 162 -16.44 -27.55 6.35
CA ASP A 162 -17.44 -28.26 5.53
C ASP A 162 -18.42 -27.29 4.83
N THR A 163 -18.64 -26.10 5.41
CA THR A 163 -19.53 -25.06 4.87
C THR A 163 -18.76 -24.01 4.08
N TYR A 164 -17.57 -23.67 4.56
CA TYR A 164 -16.68 -22.65 3.99
C TYR A 164 -15.31 -23.28 3.72
N PRO A 165 -15.19 -24.04 2.62
CA PRO A 165 -13.97 -24.78 2.33
C PRO A 165 -12.81 -23.84 2.00
N MET A 166 -11.61 -24.30 2.31
CA MET A 166 -10.33 -23.65 2.04
C MET A 166 -9.36 -24.73 1.56
N GLY A 167 -8.36 -24.36 0.76
CA GLY A 167 -7.33 -25.30 0.36
C GLY A 167 -6.47 -25.72 1.55
N GLU A 168 -5.92 -26.93 1.54
CA GLU A 168 -5.13 -27.48 2.66
C GLU A 168 -3.97 -26.53 3.07
N LYS A 169 -3.31 -25.92 2.08
CA LYS A 169 -2.24 -24.95 2.31
C LYS A 169 -2.72 -23.65 2.93
N GLY A 170 -3.89 -23.17 2.52
CA GLY A 170 -4.54 -22.02 3.13
C GLY A 170 -4.89 -22.29 4.59
N GLU A 171 -5.44 -23.48 4.87
CA GLU A 171 -5.78 -23.89 6.23
C GLU A 171 -4.55 -23.90 7.13
N ASP A 172 -3.47 -24.57 6.69
CA ASP A 172 -2.21 -24.63 7.42
C ASP A 172 -1.66 -23.24 7.72
N PHE A 173 -1.68 -22.35 6.72
CA PHE A 173 -1.25 -20.97 6.88
C PHE A 173 -2.04 -20.25 7.98
N TYR A 174 -3.38 -20.27 7.92
CA TYR A 174 -4.19 -19.58 8.92
C TYR A 174 -4.17 -20.28 10.30
N ARG A 175 -3.92 -21.59 10.38
CA ARG A 175 -3.67 -22.30 11.66
C ARG A 175 -2.39 -21.82 12.32
N VAL A 176 -1.30 -21.66 11.56
CA VAL A 176 -0.03 -21.12 12.09
C VAL A 176 -0.24 -19.70 12.61
N LEU A 177 -0.93 -18.86 11.84
CA LEU A 177 -1.22 -17.49 12.25
C LEU A 177 -2.16 -17.38 13.46
N SER A 178 -3.07 -18.35 13.62
CA SER A 178 -3.99 -18.40 14.76
C SER A 178 -3.28 -18.63 16.08
N ASN A 179 -2.04 -19.14 16.06
CA ASN A 179 -1.20 -19.30 17.25
C ASN A 179 -0.24 -18.12 17.48
N SER A 180 -0.31 -17.08 16.64
CA SER A 180 0.60 -15.94 16.66
C SER A 180 -0.15 -14.64 16.98
N THR A 181 0.55 -13.71 17.62
CA THR A 181 0.06 -12.35 17.87
C THR A 181 1.00 -11.32 17.30
N PHE A 182 0.48 -10.15 16.95
CA PHE A 182 1.31 -9.04 16.52
C PHE A 182 2.23 -8.57 17.66
N PRO A 183 3.51 -8.24 17.36
CA PRO A 183 4.41 -7.65 18.33
C PRO A 183 3.88 -6.34 18.94
N THR A 184 4.37 -6.00 20.13
CA THR A 184 4.09 -4.70 20.75
C THR A 184 4.49 -3.55 19.83
N GLY A 185 3.63 -2.54 19.69
CA GLY A 185 3.84 -1.38 18.82
C GLY A 185 3.32 -1.55 17.40
N SER A 186 2.73 -2.70 17.06
CA SER A 186 2.18 -2.95 15.73
C SER A 186 0.94 -2.09 15.47
N THR A 187 0.91 -1.43 14.32
CA THR A 187 -0.21 -0.61 13.87
C THR A 187 -0.71 -1.07 12.51
N CYS A 188 -2.01 -0.87 12.27
CA CYS A 188 -2.66 -1.05 10.98
C CYS A 188 -3.34 0.26 10.58
N ILE A 189 -3.31 0.58 9.29
CA ILE A 189 -4.03 1.72 8.72
C ILE A 189 -5.18 1.23 7.85
N GLN A 190 -6.29 1.95 7.92
CA GLN A 190 -7.45 1.76 7.04
C GLN A 190 -7.70 3.05 6.28
N LEU A 191 -7.61 2.99 4.96
CA LEU A 191 -7.95 4.10 4.08
C LEU A 191 -9.39 4.57 4.33
N GLN A 192 -9.55 5.88 4.51
CA GLN A 192 -10.85 6.54 4.66
C GLN A 192 -11.22 7.30 3.39
N THR A 193 -10.29 8.13 2.88
CA THR A 193 -10.53 8.92 1.68
C THR A 193 -9.28 9.04 0.84
N ILE A 194 -9.48 9.24 -0.46
CA ILE A 194 -8.47 9.69 -1.41
C ILE A 194 -9.01 10.97 -2.06
N ASN A 195 -8.20 12.03 -2.03
CA ASN A 195 -8.49 13.26 -2.76
C ASN A 195 -7.33 13.57 -3.71
N ASN A 196 -7.65 13.74 -5.00
CA ASN A 196 -6.67 13.98 -6.05
C ASN A 196 -6.73 15.43 -6.50
N SER A 197 -5.58 16.07 -6.71
CA SER A 197 -5.52 17.47 -7.17
C SER A 197 -6.05 17.67 -8.59
N GLN A 198 -6.12 16.60 -9.38
CA GLN A 198 -6.72 16.61 -10.72
C GLN A 198 -7.22 15.22 -11.11
N LYS A 199 -8.05 15.17 -12.15
CA LYS A 199 -8.49 13.92 -12.77
C LYS A 199 -7.31 13.26 -13.49
N TYR A 200 -7.28 11.93 -13.45
CA TYR A 200 -6.33 11.13 -14.19
C TYR A 200 -7.00 9.85 -14.70
N ILE A 201 -6.34 9.19 -15.63
CA ILE A 201 -6.65 7.84 -16.08
C ILE A 201 -5.51 6.95 -15.60
N GLU A 202 -5.84 5.85 -14.93
CA GLU A 202 -4.90 4.77 -14.64
C GLU A 202 -4.94 3.76 -15.78
N LEU A 203 -3.77 3.39 -16.29
CA LEU A 203 -3.61 2.42 -17.37
C LEU A 203 -2.65 1.33 -16.93
N TYR A 204 -2.96 0.10 -17.29
CA TYR A 204 -2.10 -1.06 -17.05
C TYR A 204 -1.14 -1.25 -18.22
N LYS A 205 0.14 -1.46 -17.93
CA LYS A 205 1.18 -1.58 -18.97
C LYS A 205 1.00 -2.80 -19.86
N TYR A 206 0.53 -3.92 -19.31
CA TYR A 206 0.26 -5.13 -20.09
C TYR A 206 -0.82 -4.92 -21.17
N SER A 207 -1.65 -3.87 -21.04
CA SER A 207 -2.69 -3.52 -22.02
C SER A 207 -2.17 -2.67 -23.18
N LEU A 208 -0.88 -2.30 -23.22
CA LEU A 208 -0.32 -1.38 -24.21
C LEU A 208 0.89 -1.97 -24.95
N GLU A 209 0.91 -1.77 -26.26
CA GLU A 209 2.08 -2.04 -27.08
C GLU A 209 3.28 -1.15 -26.68
N ASP A 210 4.50 -1.69 -26.68
CA ASP A 210 5.71 -1.00 -26.19
C ASP A 210 5.94 0.37 -26.84
N TYR A 211 5.65 0.50 -28.14
CA TYR A 211 5.83 1.77 -28.86
C TYR A 211 4.89 2.88 -28.34
N VAL A 212 3.72 2.51 -27.81
CA VAL A 212 2.78 3.46 -27.21
C VAL A 212 3.40 4.02 -25.93
N GLN A 213 4.00 3.16 -25.10
CA GLN A 213 4.66 3.57 -23.87
C GLN A 213 5.82 4.54 -24.14
N ASP A 214 6.63 4.26 -25.17
CA ASP A 214 7.73 5.13 -25.57
C ASP A 214 7.25 6.47 -26.14
N TYR A 215 6.17 6.47 -26.92
CA TYR A 215 5.58 7.70 -27.45
C TYR A 215 5.07 8.61 -26.32
N LEU A 216 4.46 8.06 -25.28
CA LEU A 216 3.95 8.84 -24.13
C LEU A 216 5.09 9.58 -23.40
N LYS A 217 6.28 8.97 -23.29
CA LYS A 217 7.46 9.54 -22.63
C LYS A 217 8.06 10.75 -23.37
N LEU A 218 7.71 10.98 -24.63
CA LEU A 218 8.19 12.14 -25.42
C LEU A 218 7.47 13.46 -25.06
N GLY A 219 6.51 13.44 -24.13
CA GLY A 219 5.79 14.63 -23.67
C GLY A 219 4.85 15.23 -24.71
N ARG A 220 4.49 14.47 -25.76
CA ARG A 220 3.63 14.92 -26.88
C ARG A 220 2.19 14.39 -26.80
N VAL A 221 1.72 14.15 -25.59
CA VAL A 221 0.39 13.54 -25.38
C VAL A 221 -0.65 14.64 -25.32
N LYS A 222 -1.42 14.80 -26.39
CA LYS A 222 -2.68 15.53 -26.38
C LYS A 222 -3.80 14.50 -26.52
N LEU A 223 -4.45 14.17 -25.41
CA LEU A 223 -5.61 13.28 -25.40
C LEU A 223 -6.83 14.06 -25.90
N GLU A 224 -7.17 13.95 -27.19
CA GLU A 224 -8.46 14.39 -27.71
C GLU A 224 -9.53 13.32 -27.46
N VAL A 225 -10.32 13.47 -26.40
CA VAL A 225 -11.54 12.67 -26.21
C VAL A 225 -12.63 13.23 -27.10
N ARG A 226 -12.85 12.63 -28.28
CA ARG A 226 -14.00 12.98 -29.14
C ARG A 226 -15.24 12.24 -28.66
N HIS A 227 -16.17 12.97 -28.06
CA HIS A 227 -17.53 12.48 -27.88
C HIS A 227 -18.21 12.36 -29.26
N LYS A 228 -18.55 11.15 -29.68
CA LYS A 228 -19.51 10.94 -30.78
C LYS A 228 -20.91 11.15 -30.19
N PRO A 229 -21.67 12.17 -30.60
CA PRO A 229 -23.03 12.34 -30.12
C PRO A 229 -23.90 11.14 -30.53
N PRO A 230 -24.88 10.73 -29.70
CA PRO A 230 -25.84 9.69 -30.08
C PRO A 230 -26.66 10.16 -31.28
N ASN A 231 -26.90 9.23 -32.22
CA ASN A 231 -27.74 9.42 -33.40
C ASN A 231 -29.19 9.74 -33.04
#